data_AF-A0AAU8ESE6-F1
#
_entry.id   AF-A0AAU8ESE6-F1
#
_cell.length_a   1.000
_cell.length_b   1.000
_cell.length_c   1.000
_cell.angle_alpha   90.00
_cell.angle_beta   90.00
_cell.angle_gamma   90.00
#
_symmetry.space_group_name_H-M   'P 1'
#
loop_
_entity.id
_entity.type
_entity.pdbx_description
1 polymer ?
#
loop_
_entity_poly.entity_id
_entity_poly.type
_entity_poly.pdbx_seq_one_letter_code
_entity_poly.pdbx_strand_id
1 'polypeptide(L)'
;MPLPDEAGQLLPVAVFLHGLGGSSEVLLGDLAADRALQRHLDDGGPSFAVAAVDGGDSWWHARADGSDTQSMLVQEFLPFLGDQGLDLGKVGIFGTSMGGFGALLLASRGRVSGVRAVAAMSPAVWSSYEEGMEGAFDGPADFRANDVFALRPRLAAIPKRIDCGSEDNLAPTVHKYRSGLPGRVEGGFQPGGHDALYWRSVLPDVLDFLGRSLG
;
A
#
# COMPACT_ATOMS: atom_id res chain seq x y z
N MET A 1 30.38 -11.64 -8.93
CA MET A 1 31.02 -10.31 -9.04
C MET A 1 30.03 -9.34 -8.43
N PRO A 2 30.29 -8.71 -7.27
CA PRO A 2 29.35 -7.73 -6.75
C PRO A 2 29.30 -6.56 -7.73
N LEU A 3 28.10 -6.07 -8.04
CA LEU A 3 27.95 -4.78 -8.72
C LEU A 3 28.59 -3.71 -7.81
N PRO A 4 29.29 -2.72 -8.39
CA PRO A 4 29.89 -1.67 -7.58
C PRO A 4 28.77 -0.96 -6.82
N ASP A 5 28.97 -0.75 -5.51
CA ASP A 5 28.19 0.21 -4.76
C ASP A 5 28.14 1.52 -5.56
N GLU A 6 26.95 1.94 -5.99
CA GLU A 6 26.69 3.34 -6.33
C GLU A 6 26.78 4.16 -5.05
N ALA A 7 27.99 4.31 -4.52
CA ALA A 7 28.27 5.07 -3.32
C ALA A 7 27.82 6.52 -3.53
N GLY A 8 26.63 6.85 -3.01
CA GLY A 8 26.06 8.21 -3.01
C GLY A 8 24.66 8.35 -3.61
N GLN A 9 24.05 7.33 -4.20
CA GLN A 9 22.66 7.43 -4.68
C GLN A 9 21.68 6.99 -3.57
N LEU A 10 20.76 7.88 -3.19
CA LEU A 10 19.72 7.59 -2.20
C LEU A 10 18.77 6.52 -2.76
N LEU A 11 18.43 5.51 -1.95
CA LEU A 11 17.52 4.45 -2.39
C LEU A 11 16.06 4.97 -2.38
N PRO A 12 15.28 4.73 -3.45
CA PRO A 12 13.82 4.85 -3.41
C PRO A 12 13.24 4.02 -2.27
N VAL A 13 12.04 4.36 -1.79
CA VAL A 13 11.41 3.63 -0.69
C VAL A 13 9.97 3.22 -1.01
N ALA A 14 9.64 1.98 -0.68
CA ALA A 14 8.27 1.47 -0.65
C ALA A 14 7.79 1.36 0.80
N VAL A 15 6.74 2.10 1.14
CA VAL A 15 6.13 2.11 2.49
C VAL A 15 5.00 1.09 2.56
N PHE A 16 5.14 0.10 3.44
CA PHE A 16 4.16 -0.94 3.75
C PHE A 16 3.19 -0.49 4.86
N LEU A 17 1.90 -0.69 4.63
CA LEU A 17 0.82 -0.47 5.58
C LEU A 17 0.14 -1.80 5.92
N HIS A 18 0.08 -2.14 7.20
CA HIS A 18 -0.50 -3.40 7.67
C HIS A 18 -2.04 -3.40 7.68
N GLY A 19 -2.61 -4.61 7.70
CA GLY A 19 -4.04 -4.86 7.88
C GLY A 19 -4.51 -4.70 9.32
N LEU A 20 -5.84 -4.73 9.52
CA LEU A 20 -6.46 -4.66 10.85
C LEU A 20 -5.99 -5.83 11.74
N GLY A 21 -5.67 -5.56 13.00
CA GLY A 21 -5.13 -6.51 13.97
C GLY A 21 -3.65 -6.86 13.77
N GLY A 22 -3.00 -6.25 12.78
CA GLY A 22 -1.58 -6.43 12.48
C GLY A 22 -0.68 -5.31 13.02
N SER A 23 0.60 -5.40 12.67
CA SER A 23 1.63 -4.40 12.93
C SER A 23 2.67 -4.43 11.80
N SER A 24 3.71 -3.63 11.90
CA SER A 24 4.88 -3.68 11.01
C SER A 24 5.55 -5.06 10.95
N GLU A 25 5.42 -5.89 12.01
CA GLU A 25 5.99 -7.24 12.06
C GLU A 25 5.45 -8.17 10.96
N VAL A 26 4.22 -7.92 10.49
CA VAL A 26 3.57 -8.68 9.40
C VAL A 26 4.44 -8.72 8.15
N LEU A 27 5.18 -7.65 7.86
CA LEU A 27 6.02 -7.54 6.66
C LEU A 27 7.06 -8.68 6.60
N LEU A 28 7.72 -8.97 7.71
CA LEU A 28 8.78 -9.99 7.77
C LEU A 28 8.27 -11.34 8.27
N GLY A 29 7.35 -11.36 9.24
CA GLY A 29 6.80 -12.60 9.79
C GLY A 29 5.86 -13.30 8.82
N ASP A 30 4.81 -12.60 8.41
CA ASP A 30 3.72 -13.20 7.64
C ASP A 30 3.97 -13.13 6.15
N LEU A 31 4.57 -12.06 5.64
CA LEU A 31 4.79 -11.90 4.21
C LEU A 31 6.16 -12.38 3.74
N ALA A 32 7.13 -12.56 4.64
CA ALA A 32 8.51 -12.91 4.31
C ALA A 32 9.10 -11.98 3.22
N ALA A 33 8.87 -10.67 3.37
CA ALA A 33 9.21 -9.68 2.36
C ALA A 33 10.71 -9.55 2.12
N ASP A 34 11.55 -9.86 3.11
CA ASP A 34 13.01 -9.98 2.97
C ASP A 34 13.39 -10.96 1.85
N ARG A 35 12.74 -12.14 1.83
CA ARG A 35 13.01 -13.17 0.82
C ARG A 35 12.48 -12.78 -0.55
N ALA A 36 11.31 -12.17 -0.60
CA ALA A 36 10.71 -11.70 -1.85
C ALA A 36 11.55 -10.56 -2.46
N LEU A 37 12.01 -9.62 -1.64
CA LEU A 37 12.89 -8.54 -2.08
C LEU A 37 14.26 -9.06 -2.53
N GLN A 38 14.84 -10.03 -1.80
CA GLN A 38 16.11 -10.64 -2.23
C GLN A 38 15.98 -11.29 -3.62
N ARG A 39 14.89 -12.01 -3.88
CA ARG A 39 14.62 -12.60 -5.21
C ARG A 39 14.54 -11.54 -6.30
N HIS A 40 13.82 -10.44 -6.05
CA HIS A 40 13.74 -9.32 -6.97
C HIS A 40 15.14 -8.81 -7.37
N LEU A 41 16.02 -8.64 -6.40
CA LEU A 41 17.40 -8.17 -6.62
C LEU A 41 18.24 -9.22 -7.36
N ASP A 42 18.13 -10.50 -6.99
CA ASP A 42 18.84 -11.60 -7.65
C ASP A 42 18.44 -11.76 -9.13
N ASP A 43 17.18 -11.47 -9.45
CA ASP A 43 16.63 -11.47 -10.82
C ASP A 43 17.01 -10.19 -11.61
N GLY A 44 17.80 -9.28 -11.02
CA GLY A 44 18.30 -8.06 -11.65
C GLY A 44 17.33 -6.89 -11.61
N GLY A 45 16.35 -6.92 -10.71
CA GLY A 45 15.42 -5.81 -10.47
C GLY A 45 16.10 -4.57 -9.86
N PRO A 46 15.54 -3.37 -10.06
CA PRO A 46 16.08 -2.14 -9.46
C PRO A 46 16.08 -2.17 -7.93
N SER A 47 17.14 -1.66 -7.30
CA SER A 47 17.25 -1.57 -5.84
C SER A 47 16.30 -0.53 -5.24
N PHE A 48 15.61 -0.89 -4.16
CA PHE A 48 14.81 0.03 -3.34
C PHE A 48 14.72 -0.49 -1.89
N ALA A 49 14.45 0.41 -0.95
CA ALA A 49 14.18 0.08 0.44
C ALA A 49 12.70 -0.24 0.67
N VAL A 50 12.39 -1.13 1.61
CA VAL A 50 11.03 -1.35 2.11
C VAL A 50 10.98 -0.92 3.57
N ALA A 51 10.02 -0.07 3.90
CA ALA A 51 9.82 0.45 5.26
C ALA A 51 8.39 0.17 5.73
N ALA A 52 8.22 -0.14 7.02
CA ALA A 52 6.91 -0.35 7.64
C ALA A 52 6.82 0.40 8.97
N VAL A 53 5.61 0.76 9.36
CA VAL A 53 5.30 1.42 10.64
C VAL A 53 3.99 0.88 11.19
N ASP A 54 3.85 0.93 12.51
CA ASP A 54 2.61 0.55 13.20
C ASP A 54 1.59 1.69 13.12
N GLY A 55 0.43 1.41 12.51
CA GLY A 55 -0.74 2.29 12.50
C GLY A 55 -1.79 1.90 13.54
N GLY A 56 -1.61 0.77 14.22
CA GLY A 56 -2.63 0.17 15.08
C GLY A 56 -3.94 -0.10 14.33
N ASP A 57 -5.04 -0.20 15.08
CA ASP A 57 -6.37 -0.50 14.52
C ASP A 57 -7.22 0.76 14.25
N SER A 58 -6.60 1.93 14.25
CA SER A 58 -7.28 3.22 14.05
C SER A 58 -7.70 3.50 12.61
N TRP A 59 -7.34 2.63 11.66
CA TRP A 59 -7.42 2.84 10.22
C TRP A 59 -6.49 3.95 9.72
N TRP A 60 -6.24 3.96 8.42
CA TRP A 60 -5.21 4.80 7.80
C TRP A 60 -5.71 6.22 7.43
N HIS A 61 -6.46 6.87 8.34
CA HIS A 61 -6.94 8.25 8.24
C HIS A 61 -7.25 8.86 9.62
N ALA A 62 -7.55 10.16 9.65
CA ALA A 62 -7.98 10.85 10.86
C ALA A 62 -9.30 10.29 11.40
N ARG A 63 -9.39 10.13 12.72
CA ARG A 63 -10.53 9.62 13.47
C ARG A 63 -10.97 10.59 14.56
N ALA A 64 -12.21 10.44 15.02
CA ALA A 64 -12.83 11.26 16.06
C ALA A 64 -12.19 11.10 17.44
N ASP A 65 -11.49 10.00 17.69
CA ASP A 65 -10.71 9.78 18.92
C ASP A 65 -9.37 10.55 18.94
N GLY A 66 -9.04 11.25 17.85
CA GLY A 66 -7.83 12.05 17.69
C GLY A 66 -6.67 11.32 17.03
N SER A 67 -6.79 10.02 16.73
CA SER A 67 -5.80 9.31 15.93
C SER A 67 -5.81 9.80 14.48
N ASP A 68 -4.62 10.00 13.88
CA ASP A 68 -4.46 10.36 12.47
C ASP A 68 -3.17 9.74 11.91
N THR A 69 -3.26 8.47 11.59
CA THR A 69 -2.15 7.67 11.05
C THR A 69 -1.69 8.16 9.68
N GLN A 70 -2.57 8.76 8.88
CA GLN A 70 -2.15 9.32 7.59
C GLN A 70 -1.30 10.58 7.80
N SER A 71 -1.64 11.42 8.77
CA SER A 71 -0.77 12.55 9.13
C SER A 71 0.54 12.08 9.76
N MET A 72 0.54 11.04 10.60
CA MET A 72 1.79 10.42 11.10
C MET A 72 2.69 9.97 9.94
N LEU A 73 2.14 9.28 8.92
CA LEU A 73 2.91 8.86 7.75
C LEU A 73 3.59 10.05 7.04
N VAL A 74 2.84 11.14 6.85
CA VAL A 74 3.29 12.30 6.07
C VAL A 74 4.22 13.22 6.86
N GLN A 75 3.93 13.46 8.13
CA GLN A 75 4.60 14.48 8.94
C GLN A 75 5.71 13.92 9.82
N GLU A 76 5.74 12.60 10.05
CA GLU A 76 6.70 11.97 10.96
C GLU A 76 7.48 10.87 10.25
N PHE A 77 6.79 9.84 9.74
CA PHE A 77 7.46 8.65 9.24
C PHE A 77 8.25 8.90 7.94
N LEU A 78 7.65 9.54 6.94
CA LEU A 78 8.38 9.89 5.70
C LEU A 78 9.58 10.81 5.98
N PRO A 79 9.46 11.90 6.76
CA PRO A 79 10.62 12.69 7.18
C PRO A 79 11.70 11.87 7.88
N PHE A 80 11.33 11.00 8.81
CA PHE A 80 12.27 10.08 9.47
C PHE A 80 13.03 9.22 8.46
N LEU A 81 12.35 8.65 7.46
CA LEU A 81 12.98 7.89 6.38
C LEU A 81 13.93 8.74 5.52
N GLY A 82 13.59 10.01 5.28
CA GLY A 82 14.49 10.97 4.64
C GLY A 82 15.76 11.22 5.45
N ASP A 83 15.63 11.35 6.77
CA ASP A 83 16.78 11.49 7.68
C ASP A 83 17.65 10.22 7.74
N GLN A 84 17.09 9.04 7.41
CA GLN A 84 17.84 7.80 7.22
C GLN A 84 18.53 7.70 5.84
N GLY A 85 18.39 8.73 4.97
CA GLY A 85 19.02 8.77 3.66
C GLY A 85 18.25 8.05 2.55
N LEU A 86 16.92 7.96 2.65
CA LEU A 86 16.07 7.43 1.58
C LEU A 86 15.55 8.54 0.64
N ASP A 87 15.35 8.22 -0.63
CA ASP A 87 14.86 9.15 -1.65
C ASP A 87 13.33 9.32 -1.57
N LEU A 88 12.90 10.38 -0.89
CA LEU A 88 11.48 10.74 -0.81
C LEU A 88 10.92 11.35 -2.11
N GLY A 89 11.74 11.54 -3.16
CA GLY A 89 11.30 11.88 -4.52
C GLY A 89 10.77 10.69 -5.30
N LYS A 90 11.01 9.47 -4.81
CA LYS A 90 10.59 8.19 -5.37
C LYS A 90 10.01 7.29 -4.28
N VAL A 91 8.72 7.48 -3.99
CA VAL A 91 7.98 6.74 -2.96
C VAL A 91 6.96 5.79 -3.58
N GLY A 92 7.05 4.52 -3.23
CA GLY A 92 5.98 3.54 -3.42
C GLY A 92 5.16 3.40 -2.14
N ILE A 93 3.87 3.13 -2.25
CA ILE A 93 3.02 2.85 -1.08
C ILE A 93 2.27 1.55 -1.34
N PHE A 94 2.28 0.63 -0.39
CA PHE A 94 1.55 -0.62 -0.52
C PHE A 94 1.04 -1.15 0.81
N GLY A 95 0.09 -2.08 0.76
CA GLY A 95 -0.44 -2.66 1.98
C GLY A 95 -1.46 -3.78 1.74
N THR A 96 -1.85 -4.42 2.83
CA THR A 96 -2.87 -5.49 2.85
C THR A 96 -4.16 -4.98 3.49
N SER A 97 -5.34 -5.41 3.03
CA SER A 97 -6.62 -5.18 3.73
C SER A 97 -6.85 -3.70 4.09
N MET A 98 -6.96 -3.36 5.38
CA MET A 98 -6.98 -2.00 5.92
C MET A 98 -5.82 -1.13 5.38
N GLY A 99 -4.60 -1.66 5.37
CA GLY A 99 -3.42 -1.00 4.79
C GLY A 99 -3.49 -0.82 3.28
N GLY A 100 -4.13 -1.75 2.56
CA GLY A 100 -4.42 -1.58 1.13
C GLY A 100 -5.35 -0.39 0.87
N PHE A 101 -6.37 -0.19 1.71
CA PHE A 101 -7.19 1.02 1.69
C PHE A 101 -6.36 2.27 1.99
N GLY A 102 -5.53 2.23 3.03
CA GLY A 102 -4.64 3.34 3.41
C GLY A 102 -3.70 3.77 2.29
N ALA A 103 -3.11 2.79 1.59
CA ALA A 103 -2.19 3.03 0.48
C ALA A 103 -2.88 3.76 -0.67
N LEU A 104 -4.07 3.27 -1.06
CA LEU A 104 -4.89 3.88 -2.10
C LEU A 104 -5.36 5.28 -1.70
N LEU A 105 -5.76 5.48 -0.45
CA LEU A 105 -6.19 6.77 0.07
C LEU A 105 -5.03 7.78 0.04
N LEU A 106 -3.87 7.43 0.60
CA LEU A 106 -2.70 8.32 0.66
C LEU A 106 -2.22 8.71 -0.74
N ALA A 107 -2.10 7.74 -1.65
CA ALA A 107 -1.71 8.00 -3.03
C ALA A 107 -2.71 8.92 -3.75
N SER A 108 -4.01 8.80 -3.47
CA SER A 108 -5.04 9.61 -4.12
C SER A 108 -5.18 11.03 -3.55
N ARG A 109 -4.70 11.26 -2.33
CA ARG A 109 -4.79 12.57 -1.66
C ARG A 109 -3.78 13.59 -2.18
N GLY A 110 -2.67 13.15 -2.78
CA GLY A 110 -1.62 14.04 -3.25
C GLY A 110 -0.88 14.77 -2.13
N ARG A 111 -0.88 14.21 -0.91
CA ARG A 111 -0.17 14.76 0.28
C ARG A 111 1.33 14.45 0.27
N VAL A 112 1.77 13.55 -0.60
CA VAL A 112 3.17 13.13 -0.75
C VAL A 112 3.56 13.37 -2.21
N SER A 113 4.47 14.31 -2.45
CA SER A 113 4.86 14.72 -3.80
C SER A 113 5.66 13.65 -4.56
N GLY A 114 6.34 12.76 -3.83
CA GLY A 114 7.20 11.73 -4.39
C GLY A 114 6.50 10.43 -4.79
N VAL A 115 5.18 10.32 -4.66
CA VAL A 115 4.48 9.04 -4.95
C VAL A 115 4.64 8.66 -6.43
N ARG A 116 5.29 7.52 -6.69
CA ARG A 116 5.50 6.96 -8.03
C ARG A 116 4.71 5.70 -8.29
N ALA A 117 4.27 5.00 -7.27
CA ALA A 117 3.46 3.80 -7.42
C ALA A 117 2.61 3.53 -6.19
N VAL A 118 1.47 2.87 -6.41
CA VAL A 118 0.65 2.31 -5.34
C VAL A 118 0.31 0.86 -5.64
N ALA A 119 0.46 -0.02 -4.65
CA ALA A 119 0.02 -1.40 -4.73
C ALA A 119 -0.92 -1.75 -3.58
N ALA A 120 -1.90 -2.61 -3.81
CA ALA A 120 -2.84 -3.01 -2.75
C ALA A 120 -3.22 -4.48 -2.87
N MET A 121 -3.05 -5.23 -1.79
CA MET A 121 -3.42 -6.65 -1.69
C MET A 121 -4.68 -6.77 -0.84
N SER A 122 -5.75 -7.31 -1.43
CA SER A 122 -7.07 -7.46 -0.81
C SER A 122 -7.58 -6.17 -0.13
N PRO A 123 -7.56 -5.00 -0.78
CA PRO A 123 -7.85 -3.74 -0.07
C PRO A 123 -9.29 -3.67 0.43
N ALA A 124 -9.46 -3.20 1.67
CA ALA A 124 -10.75 -2.98 2.31
C ALA A 124 -11.44 -1.71 1.77
N VAL A 125 -12.10 -1.83 0.62
CA VAL A 125 -12.71 -0.70 -0.10
C VAL A 125 -14.20 -0.92 -0.31
N TRP A 126 -15.00 0.15 -0.20
CA TRP A 126 -16.45 0.10 -0.38
C TRP A 126 -16.93 1.31 -1.17
N SER A 127 -18.00 1.14 -1.95
CA SER A 127 -18.59 2.22 -2.75
C SER A 127 -19.64 3.06 -2.01
N SER A 128 -20.00 2.64 -0.81
CA SER A 128 -21.04 3.23 0.02
C SER A 128 -20.79 2.86 1.47
N TYR A 129 -21.21 3.73 2.38
CA TYR A 129 -21.25 3.45 3.80
C TYR A 129 -22.43 2.53 4.13
N GLU A 130 -22.20 1.53 4.97
CA GLU A 130 -23.22 0.61 5.49
C GLU A 130 -23.05 0.46 7.01
N GLU A 131 -24.11 -0.01 7.68
CA GLU A 131 -24.07 -0.36 9.11
C GLU A 131 -23.02 -1.48 9.33
N GLY A 132 -22.26 -1.38 10.42
CA GLY A 132 -21.14 -2.30 10.72
C GLY A 132 -19.78 -1.78 10.26
N MET A 133 -19.72 -0.61 9.61
CA MET A 133 -18.47 0.05 9.22
C MET A 133 -17.93 1.02 10.28
N GLU A 134 -18.51 1.08 11.48
CA GLU A 134 -18.13 2.03 12.54
C GLU A 134 -16.69 1.85 13.01
N GLY A 135 -16.15 0.63 12.91
CA GLY A 135 -14.73 0.37 13.15
C GLY A 135 -13.84 1.07 12.11
N ALA A 136 -14.28 1.12 10.85
CA ALA A 136 -13.54 1.69 9.73
C ALA A 136 -13.73 3.19 9.55
N PHE A 137 -14.90 3.71 9.89
CA PHE A 137 -15.24 5.12 9.74
C PHE A 137 -16.13 5.56 10.89
N ASP A 138 -15.96 6.78 11.40
CA ASP A 138 -16.75 7.31 12.52
C ASP A 138 -18.21 7.59 12.15
N GLY A 139 -18.54 7.45 10.86
CA GLY A 139 -19.88 7.51 10.33
C GLY A 139 -19.89 7.90 8.84
N PRO A 140 -21.09 8.14 8.27
CA PRO A 140 -21.23 8.43 6.85
C PRO A 140 -20.46 9.67 6.37
N ALA A 141 -20.26 10.67 7.24
CA ALA A 141 -19.50 11.88 6.89
C ALA A 141 -18.00 11.60 6.78
N ASP A 142 -17.45 10.80 7.68
CA ASP A 142 -16.05 10.37 7.68
C ASP A 142 -15.76 9.46 6.48
N PHE A 143 -16.65 8.51 6.19
CA PHE A 143 -16.58 7.70 4.96
C PHE A 143 -16.52 8.58 3.70
N ARG A 144 -17.43 9.56 3.57
CA ARG A 144 -17.41 10.48 2.40
C ARG A 144 -16.14 11.29 2.32
N ALA A 145 -15.60 11.70 3.47
CA ALA A 145 -14.34 12.44 3.51
C ALA A 145 -13.18 11.57 2.99
N ASN A 146 -13.21 10.26 3.26
CA ASN A 146 -12.17 9.28 2.94
C ASN A 146 -12.55 8.31 1.81
N ASP A 147 -13.49 8.69 0.95
CA ASP A 147 -14.04 7.85 -0.11
C ASP A 147 -13.02 7.62 -1.24
N VAL A 148 -12.37 6.45 -1.22
CA VAL A 148 -11.42 6.04 -2.25
C VAL A 148 -12.07 5.86 -3.63
N PHE A 149 -13.37 5.51 -3.72
CA PHE A 149 -14.08 5.39 -5.00
C PHE A 149 -14.24 6.76 -5.67
N ALA A 150 -14.56 7.80 -4.90
CA ALA A 150 -14.64 9.17 -5.39
C ALA A 150 -13.25 9.71 -5.79
N LEU A 151 -12.19 9.23 -5.14
CA LEU A 151 -10.82 9.68 -5.38
C LEU A 151 -10.10 8.97 -6.54
N ARG A 152 -10.65 7.89 -7.13
CA ARG A 152 -10.06 7.15 -8.27
C ARG A 152 -9.48 8.02 -9.40
N PRO A 153 -10.13 9.11 -9.85
CA PRO A 153 -9.56 9.97 -10.91
C PRO A 153 -8.17 10.53 -10.56
N ARG A 154 -7.85 10.71 -9.27
CA ARG A 154 -6.55 11.20 -8.81
C ARG A 154 -5.41 10.21 -9.06
N LEU A 155 -5.73 8.93 -9.27
CA LEU A 155 -4.73 7.91 -9.55
C LEU A 155 -4.36 7.82 -11.04
N ALA A 156 -4.94 8.63 -11.94
CA ALA A 156 -4.75 8.49 -13.39
C ALA A 156 -3.27 8.40 -13.82
N ALA A 157 -2.42 9.25 -13.26
CA ALA A 157 -0.99 9.32 -13.59
C ALA A 157 -0.09 8.41 -12.75
N ILE A 158 -0.61 7.81 -11.67
CA ILE A 158 0.18 6.98 -10.75
C ILE A 158 0.06 5.52 -11.19
N PRO A 159 1.14 4.82 -11.58
CA PRO A 159 1.16 3.37 -11.73
C PRO A 159 0.48 2.68 -10.54
N LYS A 160 -0.44 1.76 -10.83
CA LYS A 160 -1.15 1.04 -9.78
C LYS A 160 -1.25 -0.46 -10.03
N ARG A 161 -1.09 -1.23 -8.96
CA ARG A 161 -1.30 -2.68 -8.92
C ARG A 161 -2.32 -3.02 -7.84
N ILE A 162 -3.29 -3.84 -8.16
CA ILE A 162 -4.27 -4.32 -7.17
C ILE A 162 -4.40 -5.82 -7.34
N ASP A 163 -4.27 -6.54 -6.25
CA ASP A 163 -4.41 -8.00 -6.20
C ASP A 163 -5.45 -8.35 -5.14
N CYS A 164 -6.27 -9.36 -5.37
CA CYS A 164 -7.21 -9.88 -4.38
C CYS A 164 -7.52 -11.35 -4.65
N GLY A 165 -7.64 -12.14 -3.60
CA GLY A 165 -8.00 -13.55 -3.70
C GLY A 165 -9.40 -13.71 -4.30
N SER A 166 -9.63 -14.70 -5.14
CA SER A 166 -10.97 -14.96 -5.70
C SER A 166 -11.98 -15.45 -4.66
N GLU A 167 -11.49 -16.00 -3.55
CA GLU A 167 -12.26 -16.52 -2.42
C GLU A 167 -12.28 -15.53 -1.24
N ASP A 168 -11.63 -14.37 -1.40
CA ASP A 168 -11.64 -13.28 -0.44
C ASP A 168 -13.06 -12.68 -0.33
N ASN A 169 -13.53 -12.46 0.90
CA ASN A 169 -14.84 -11.85 1.15
C ASN A 169 -14.94 -10.41 0.63
N LEU A 170 -13.83 -9.73 0.41
CA LEU A 170 -13.76 -8.40 -0.20
C LEU A 170 -13.68 -8.43 -1.73
N ALA A 171 -13.50 -9.59 -2.37
CA ALA A 171 -13.36 -9.67 -3.82
C ALA A 171 -14.46 -8.93 -4.60
N PRO A 172 -15.76 -8.98 -4.21
CA PRO A 172 -16.81 -8.21 -4.90
C PRO A 172 -16.58 -6.70 -4.88
N THR A 173 -16.14 -6.14 -3.75
CA THR A 173 -15.93 -4.69 -3.62
C THR A 173 -14.63 -4.26 -4.29
N VAL A 174 -13.58 -5.09 -4.24
CA VAL A 174 -12.34 -4.88 -4.98
C VAL A 174 -12.59 -4.91 -6.49
N HIS A 175 -13.43 -5.83 -6.99
CA HIS A 175 -13.84 -5.87 -8.39
C HIS A 175 -14.50 -4.54 -8.80
N LYS A 176 -15.43 -4.05 -7.99
CA LYS A 176 -16.14 -2.79 -8.23
C LYS A 176 -15.21 -1.58 -8.18
N TYR A 177 -14.23 -1.58 -7.28
CA TYR A 177 -13.24 -0.50 -7.20
C TYR A 177 -12.39 -0.46 -8.47
N ARG A 178 -11.80 -1.61 -8.82
CA ARG A 178 -10.88 -1.77 -9.97
C ARG A 178 -11.54 -1.42 -11.30
N SER A 179 -12.81 -1.79 -11.50
CA SER A 179 -13.50 -1.56 -12.77
C SER A 179 -13.68 -0.10 -13.16
N GLY A 180 -13.59 0.84 -12.21
CA GLY A 180 -13.64 2.27 -12.49
C GLY A 180 -12.34 3.02 -12.21
N LEU A 181 -11.20 2.33 -12.08
CA LEU A 181 -9.90 2.99 -12.02
C LEU A 181 -9.46 3.47 -13.41
N PRO A 182 -8.88 4.68 -13.51
CA PRO A 182 -8.33 5.19 -14.76
C PRO A 182 -6.97 4.57 -15.09
N GLY A 183 -6.73 4.39 -16.39
CA GLY A 183 -5.46 3.92 -16.94
C GLY A 183 -5.24 2.42 -16.73
N ARG A 184 -4.01 1.97 -16.95
CA ARG A 184 -3.64 0.56 -16.75
C ARG A 184 -3.55 0.25 -15.26
N VAL A 185 -4.18 -0.86 -14.86
CA VAL A 185 -4.11 -1.42 -13.51
C VAL A 185 -3.49 -2.81 -13.60
N GLU A 186 -2.35 -3.01 -12.95
CA GLU A 186 -1.69 -4.32 -12.83
C GLU A 186 -2.30 -5.17 -11.72
N GLY A 187 -1.86 -6.42 -11.64
CA GLY A 187 -2.38 -7.42 -10.71
C GLY A 187 -3.70 -8.00 -11.18
N GLY A 188 -4.37 -8.77 -10.33
CA GLY A 188 -5.56 -9.50 -10.75
C GLY A 188 -6.31 -10.15 -9.61
N PHE A 189 -7.19 -11.06 -9.99
CA PHE A 189 -7.80 -12.01 -9.07
C PHE A 189 -7.17 -13.36 -9.33
N GLN A 190 -6.71 -14.01 -8.26
CA GLN A 190 -6.06 -15.33 -8.29
C GLN A 190 -6.63 -16.17 -7.16
N PRO A 191 -6.56 -17.51 -7.24
CA PRO A 191 -6.98 -18.38 -6.14
C PRO A 191 -6.33 -17.99 -4.81
N GLY A 192 -7.14 -17.87 -3.75
CA GLY A 192 -6.73 -17.49 -2.40
C GLY A 192 -7.80 -16.71 -1.64
N GLY A 193 -7.68 -16.70 -0.31
CA GLY A 193 -8.58 -16.01 0.59
C GLY A 193 -8.05 -14.66 1.08
N HIS A 194 -8.70 -14.12 2.11
CA HIS A 194 -8.27 -12.93 2.84
C HIS A 194 -7.21 -13.30 3.90
N ASP A 195 -6.05 -13.76 3.47
CA ASP A 195 -5.07 -14.37 4.38
C ASP A 195 -3.60 -14.16 3.96
N ALA A 196 -2.71 -14.44 4.90
CA ALA A 196 -1.27 -14.31 4.73
C ALA A 196 -0.69 -15.26 3.66
N LEU A 197 -1.30 -16.43 3.42
CA LEU A 197 -0.82 -17.35 2.39
C LEU A 197 -1.04 -16.74 1.00
N TYR A 198 -2.22 -16.16 0.78
CA TYR A 198 -2.52 -15.45 -0.45
C TYR A 198 -1.61 -14.23 -0.63
N TRP A 199 -1.49 -13.35 0.38
CA TRP A 199 -0.66 -12.16 0.27
C TRP A 199 0.82 -12.49 0.03
N ARG A 200 1.35 -13.51 0.71
CA ARG A 200 2.71 -14.01 0.47
C ARG A 200 2.90 -14.55 -0.95
N SER A 201 1.86 -15.13 -1.55
CA SER A 201 1.93 -15.67 -2.91
C SER A 201 2.05 -14.58 -3.98
N VAL A 202 1.41 -13.42 -3.76
CA VAL A 202 1.42 -12.29 -4.72
C VAL A 202 2.48 -11.23 -4.43
N LEU A 203 3.07 -11.23 -3.22
CA LEU A 203 4.07 -10.23 -2.83
C LEU A 203 5.28 -10.13 -3.80
N PRO A 204 5.85 -11.22 -4.34
CA PRO A 204 6.96 -11.11 -5.30
C PRO A 204 6.61 -10.22 -6.50
N ASP A 205 5.46 -10.44 -7.11
CA ASP A 205 5.00 -9.62 -8.23
C ASP A 205 4.71 -8.16 -7.83
N VAL A 206 4.28 -7.93 -6.59
CA VAL A 206 4.05 -6.59 -6.03
C VAL A 206 5.38 -5.85 -5.88
N LEU A 207 6.41 -6.51 -5.34
CA LEU A 207 7.74 -5.93 -5.21
C LEU A 207 8.40 -5.69 -6.58
N ASP A 208 8.21 -6.60 -7.54
CA ASP A 208 8.66 -6.40 -8.92
C ASP A 208 8.02 -5.17 -9.56
N PHE A 209 6.72 -5.00 -9.37
CA PHE A 209 5.98 -3.84 -9.85
C PHE A 209 6.48 -2.54 -9.20
N LEU A 210 6.72 -2.55 -7.89
CA LEU A 210 7.25 -1.40 -7.16
C LEU A 210 8.68 -1.06 -7.63
N GLY A 211 9.57 -2.05 -7.71
CA GLY A 211 10.95 -1.87 -8.18
C GLY A 211 11.02 -1.24 -9.57
N ARG A 212 10.23 -1.76 -10.54
CA ARG A 212 10.15 -1.15 -11.88
C ARG A 212 9.61 0.28 -11.89
N SER A 213 8.72 0.62 -10.96
CA SER A 213 8.10 1.95 -10.90
C SER A 213 8.95 2.98 -10.16
N LEU A 214 9.89 2.52 -9.33
CA LEU A 214 10.81 3.32 -8.54
C LEU A 214 12.19 3.49 -9.20
N GLY A 215 12.60 2.52 -10.04
CA GLY A 215 13.78 2.57 -10.90
C GLY A 215 13.90 3.86 -11.70
#